data_AF-A4YLM9-F1
#
_entry.id   AF-A4YLM9-F1
#
_cell.length_a   1.000
_cell.length_b   1.000
_cell.length_c   1.000
_cell.angle_alpha   90.00
_cell.angle_beta   90.00
_cell.angle_gamma   90.00
#
_symmetry.space_group_name_H-M   'P 1'
#
loop_
_entity.id
_entity.type
_entity.pdbx_description
1 polymer ?
#
loop_
_entity_poly.entity_id
_entity_poly.type
_entity_poly.pdbx_seq_one_letter_code
_entity_poly.pdbx_strand_id
1 'polypeptide(L)'
;MYRVVLVVAALLALSVQAEARPRHHHHSSYHHHVSHHRYSYRHHSYMNAMASIPEGRVVEGRVVGGRPSGCPHAFCGCEASLYTFGRVIPELNLAANWRRFPRAMPAPGMAAVRSGHVMILQQQVAGNVWLVHDGNSGGHVTREHPRSIAGYTIVNPRGGSMFGAAAGRTREARASRYQRLARTTRSDGWMTTPPVF
;
A
#
# COMPACT_ATOMS: atom_id res chain seq x y z
N MET A 1 -71.03 -22.10 -33.47
CA MET A 1 -70.11 -20.95 -33.54
C MET A 1 -69.85 -20.29 -32.18
N TYR A 2 -70.81 -20.29 -31.25
CA TYR A 2 -70.65 -19.72 -29.89
C TYR A 2 -69.57 -20.40 -29.01
N ARG A 3 -69.28 -21.70 -29.22
CA ARG A 3 -68.24 -22.43 -28.46
C ARG A 3 -66.82 -21.93 -28.75
N VAL A 4 -66.53 -21.49 -29.98
CA VAL A 4 -65.22 -20.95 -30.35
C VAL A 4 -65.02 -19.56 -29.74
N VAL A 5 -66.09 -18.75 -29.70
CA VAL A 5 -66.07 -17.41 -29.09
C VAL A 5 -65.78 -17.47 -27.59
N LEU A 6 -66.34 -18.46 -26.88
CA LEU A 6 -66.08 -18.64 -25.45
C LEU A 6 -64.63 -19.04 -25.14
N VAL A 7 -64.00 -19.83 -26.00
CA VAL A 7 -62.59 -20.23 -25.83
C VAL A 7 -61.64 -19.06 -26.06
N VAL A 8 -61.91 -18.22 -27.07
CA VAL A 8 -61.11 -17.01 -27.32
C VAL A 8 -61.28 -15.98 -26.20
N ALA A 9 -62.50 -15.80 -25.69
CA ALA A 9 -62.75 -14.91 -24.56
C ALA A 9 -62.04 -15.38 -23.27
N ALA A 10 -61.99 -16.70 -23.02
CA ALA A 10 -61.27 -17.27 -21.89
C ALA A 10 -59.74 -17.10 -22.02
N LEU A 11 -59.19 -17.23 -23.23
CA LEU A 11 -57.76 -17.02 -23.48
C LEU A 11 -57.33 -15.56 -23.33
N LEU A 12 -58.21 -14.60 -23.65
CA LEU A 12 -57.96 -13.17 -23.43
C LEU A 12 -58.10 -12.75 -21.96
N ALA A 13 -58.90 -13.47 -21.16
CA ALA A 13 -59.04 -13.22 -19.72
C ALA A 13 -57.85 -13.73 -18.89
N LEU A 14 -57.02 -14.63 -19.45
CA LEU A 14 -55.86 -15.20 -18.78
C LEU A 14 -54.57 -14.37 -18.95
N SER A 15 -54.59 -13.29 -19.72
CA SER A 15 -53.49 -12.30 -19.70
C SER A 15 -53.60 -11.44 -18.44
N VAL A 16 -53.41 -12.08 -17.28
CA VAL A 16 -53.12 -11.40 -16.02
C VAL A 16 -51.81 -10.67 -16.26
N GLN A 17 -51.88 -9.34 -16.40
CA GLN A 17 -50.72 -8.47 -16.36
C GLN A 17 -50.06 -8.71 -15.01
N ALA A 18 -48.93 -9.43 -15.01
CA ALA A 18 -48.01 -9.43 -13.90
C ALA A 18 -47.36 -8.04 -13.85
N GLU A 19 -48.09 -7.08 -13.29
CA GLU A 19 -47.59 -5.74 -13.01
C GLU A 19 -46.58 -5.87 -11.86
N ALA A 20 -45.33 -6.18 -12.21
CA ALA A 20 -44.22 -6.16 -11.28
C ALA A 20 -43.97 -4.71 -10.85
N ARG A 21 -44.74 -4.23 -9.86
CA ARG A 21 -44.49 -2.94 -9.21
C ARG A 21 -43.07 -2.98 -8.63
N PRO A 22 -42.12 -2.19 -9.14
CA PRO A 22 -40.83 -2.05 -8.49
C PRO A 22 -41.11 -1.33 -7.16
N ARG A 23 -40.91 -2.03 -6.04
CA ARG A 23 -40.80 -1.35 -4.76
C ARG A 23 -39.50 -0.55 -4.81
N HIS A 24 -39.60 0.72 -5.17
CA HIS A 24 -38.51 1.67 -4.98
C HIS A 24 -38.30 1.83 -3.48
N HIS A 25 -37.28 1.15 -2.96
CA HIS A 25 -36.73 1.43 -1.63
C HIS A 25 -36.04 2.80 -1.68
N HIS A 26 -36.78 3.87 -1.41
CA HIS A 26 -36.26 5.23 -1.26
C HIS A 26 -35.60 5.43 0.12
N HIS A 27 -34.60 4.62 0.45
CA HIS A 27 -33.79 4.81 1.66
C HIS A 27 -32.32 4.48 1.38
N SER A 28 -31.67 5.18 0.43
CA SER A 28 -30.21 5.08 0.29
C SER A 28 -29.55 6.18 -0.57
N SER A 29 -29.98 7.44 -0.52
CA SER A 29 -29.24 8.51 -1.24
C SER A 29 -28.24 9.27 -0.35
N TYR A 30 -28.54 9.40 0.96
CA TYR A 30 -27.71 10.23 1.84
C TYR A 30 -26.30 9.65 2.09
N HIS A 31 -26.17 8.32 2.19
CA HIS A 31 -24.86 7.68 2.41
C HIS A 31 -23.95 7.68 1.17
N HIS A 32 -24.53 7.74 -0.03
CA HIS A 32 -23.75 7.78 -1.27
C HIS A 32 -23.01 9.11 -1.41
N HIS A 33 -23.68 10.25 -1.20
CA HIS A 33 -23.05 11.57 -1.33
C HIS A 33 -21.84 11.75 -0.38
N VAL A 34 -21.99 11.37 0.90
CA VAL A 34 -20.90 11.47 1.89
C VAL A 34 -19.70 10.59 1.52
N SER A 35 -19.95 9.40 0.98
CA SER A 35 -18.87 8.49 0.56
C SER A 35 -18.12 9.04 -0.66
N HIS A 36 -18.82 9.62 -1.63
CA HIS A 36 -18.21 10.26 -2.79
C HIS A 36 -17.35 11.48 -2.42
N HIS A 37 -17.80 12.32 -1.47
CA HIS A 37 -17.02 13.45 -0.96
C HIS A 37 -15.73 13.01 -0.22
N ARG A 38 -15.80 11.95 0.58
CA ARG A 38 -14.62 11.42 1.27
C ARG A 38 -13.60 10.83 0.30
N TYR A 39 -14.08 10.16 -0.75
CA TYR A 39 -13.22 9.60 -1.79
C TYR A 39 -12.54 10.70 -2.60
N SER A 40 -13.30 11.69 -3.07
CA SER A 40 -12.76 12.80 -3.86
C SER A 40 -11.73 13.60 -3.07
N TYR A 41 -11.98 13.89 -1.79
CA TYR A 41 -11.02 14.59 -0.93
C TYR A 41 -9.73 13.80 -0.72
N ARG A 42 -9.83 12.49 -0.44
CA ARG A 42 -8.65 11.62 -0.30
C ARG A 42 -7.83 11.56 -1.59
N HIS A 43 -8.52 11.47 -2.73
CA HIS A 43 -7.88 11.44 -4.04
C HIS A 43 -7.19 12.77 -4.36
N HIS A 44 -7.84 13.90 -4.09
CA HIS A 44 -7.25 15.24 -4.24
C HIS A 44 -6.04 15.42 -3.33
N SER A 45 -6.14 15.04 -2.05
CA SER A 45 -5.02 15.13 -1.11
C SER A 45 -3.82 14.27 -1.56
N TYR A 46 -4.09 13.09 -2.12
CA TYR A 46 -3.06 12.23 -2.71
C TYR A 46 -2.43 12.87 -3.95
N MET A 47 -3.22 13.39 -4.89
CA MET A 47 -2.72 14.04 -6.09
C MET A 47 -1.92 15.31 -5.76
N ASN A 48 -2.40 16.12 -4.82
CA ASN A 48 -1.69 17.31 -4.32
C ASN A 48 -0.36 16.93 -3.65
N ALA A 49 -0.35 15.85 -2.86
CA ALA A 49 0.88 15.31 -2.28
C ALA A 49 1.87 14.89 -3.38
N MET A 50 1.40 14.21 -4.43
CA MET A 50 2.26 13.84 -5.57
C MET A 50 2.75 15.06 -6.35
N ALA A 51 1.91 16.06 -6.55
CA ALA A 51 2.29 17.31 -7.22
C ALA A 51 3.35 18.10 -6.45
N SER A 52 3.45 17.92 -5.13
CA SER A 52 4.47 18.57 -4.29
C SER A 52 5.84 17.87 -4.33
N ILE A 53 5.97 16.71 -4.98
CA ILE A 53 7.25 16.02 -5.19
C ILE A 53 7.93 16.63 -6.43
N PRO A 54 9.17 17.13 -6.33
CA PRO A 54 9.92 17.58 -7.50
C PRO A 54 10.05 16.44 -8.53
N GLU A 55 9.88 16.76 -9.82
CA GLU A 55 9.84 15.81 -10.96
C GLU A 55 11.01 14.81 -11.03
N GLY A 56 12.12 15.06 -10.31
CA GLY A 56 13.27 14.16 -10.26
C GLY A 56 13.35 13.20 -9.07
N ARG A 57 12.41 13.23 -8.10
CA ARG A 57 12.56 12.44 -6.85
C ARG A 57 11.72 11.15 -6.78
N VAL A 58 10.41 11.17 -7.00
CA VAL A 58 9.57 9.94 -7.03
C VAL A 58 8.19 10.27 -7.62
N VAL A 59 7.99 10.23 -8.94
CA VAL A 59 6.64 10.41 -9.52
C VAL A 59 6.10 9.12 -10.13
N GLU A 60 6.98 8.19 -10.53
CA GLU A 60 6.58 6.87 -10.99
C GLU A 60 7.01 5.80 -9.98
N GLY A 61 6.06 4.97 -9.57
CA GLY A 61 6.37 3.82 -8.72
C GLY A 61 7.38 2.92 -9.43
N ARG A 62 8.60 2.81 -8.88
CA ARG A 62 9.68 2.04 -9.47
C ARG A 62 9.55 0.58 -9.08
N VAL A 63 9.54 -0.32 -10.05
CA VAL A 63 9.68 -1.75 -9.78
C VAL A 63 11.13 -2.03 -9.41
N VAL A 64 11.35 -2.61 -8.23
CA VAL A 64 12.69 -2.92 -7.70
C VAL A 64 12.98 -4.42 -7.64
N GLY A 65 11.96 -5.25 -7.90
CA GLY A 65 12.13 -6.70 -7.97
C GLY A 65 10.80 -7.45 -8.11
N GLY A 66 10.90 -8.78 -8.20
CA GLY A 66 9.77 -9.71 -8.14
C GLY A 66 9.71 -10.43 -6.80
N ARG A 67 9.01 -11.58 -6.78
CA ARG A 67 8.98 -12.47 -5.62
C ARG A 67 10.39 -13.02 -5.32
N PRO A 68 10.95 -12.80 -4.12
CA PRO A 68 12.25 -13.37 -3.76
C PRO A 68 12.20 -14.90 -3.67
N SER A 69 13.33 -15.55 -3.96
CA SER A 69 13.48 -17.00 -3.79
C SER A 69 13.20 -17.41 -2.34
N GLY A 70 12.38 -18.45 -2.15
CA GLY A 70 12.00 -18.93 -0.82
C GLY A 70 10.83 -18.16 -0.17
N CYS A 71 10.31 -17.10 -0.78
CA CYS A 71 9.11 -16.43 -0.31
C CYS A 71 7.83 -17.08 -0.87
N PRO A 72 6.70 -17.06 -0.12
CA PRO A 72 5.39 -17.53 -0.59
C PRO A 72 4.86 -16.66 -1.75
N HIS A 73 3.79 -17.10 -2.43
CA HIS A 73 3.18 -16.29 -3.50
C HIS A 73 2.64 -14.93 -3.01
N ALA A 74 2.09 -14.87 -1.80
CA ALA A 74 1.76 -13.62 -1.12
C ALA A 74 2.97 -13.16 -0.29
N PHE A 75 3.93 -12.48 -0.92
CA PHE A 75 5.26 -12.22 -0.33
C PHE A 75 5.45 -10.85 0.35
N CYS A 76 4.39 -10.09 0.64
CA CYS A 76 4.53 -8.76 1.25
C CYS A 76 5.30 -8.80 2.58
N GLY A 77 4.98 -9.73 3.47
CA GLY A 77 5.68 -9.90 4.75
C GLY A 77 7.09 -10.49 4.63
N CYS A 78 7.29 -11.38 3.65
CA CYS A 78 8.61 -11.98 3.37
C CYS A 78 9.60 -10.92 2.87
N GLU A 79 9.18 -10.12 1.88
CA GLU A 79 9.96 -9.00 1.35
C GLU A 79 10.22 -7.94 2.43
N ALA A 80 9.20 -7.58 3.21
CA ALA A 80 9.38 -6.64 4.31
C ALA A 80 10.40 -7.13 5.35
N SER A 81 10.48 -8.45 5.58
CA SER A 81 11.46 -9.07 6.48
C SER A 81 12.88 -8.98 5.90
N LEU A 82 13.03 -9.30 4.62
CA LEU A 82 14.30 -9.16 3.91
C LEU A 82 14.79 -7.71 3.92
N TYR A 83 13.93 -6.75 3.61
CA TYR A 83 14.28 -5.33 3.63
C TYR A 83 14.66 -4.83 5.03
N THR A 84 13.92 -5.24 6.06
CA THR A 84 14.07 -4.70 7.42
C THR A 84 15.19 -5.39 8.21
N PHE A 85 15.34 -6.70 8.05
CA PHE A 85 16.20 -7.57 8.86
C PHE A 85 17.30 -8.26 8.05
N GLY A 86 17.28 -8.18 6.72
CA GLY A 86 18.26 -8.85 5.85
C GLY A 86 18.07 -10.36 5.73
N ARG A 87 16.95 -10.91 6.22
CA ARG A 87 16.64 -12.34 6.18
C ARG A 87 15.14 -12.59 6.16
N VAL A 88 14.74 -13.74 5.62
CA VAL A 88 13.36 -14.23 5.75
C VAL A 88 13.11 -14.63 7.20
N ILE A 89 12.00 -14.14 7.75
CA ILE A 89 11.48 -14.56 9.07
C ILE A 89 10.10 -15.17 8.78
N PRO A 90 9.97 -16.51 8.72
CA PRO A 90 8.74 -17.18 8.28
C PRO A 90 7.48 -16.73 9.03
N GLU A 91 7.60 -16.46 10.33
CA GLU A 91 6.50 -15.99 11.17
C GLU A 91 5.99 -14.61 10.74
N LEU A 92 6.82 -13.80 10.09
CA LEU A 92 6.48 -12.48 9.56
C LEU A 92 6.03 -12.53 8.11
N ASN A 93 5.98 -13.69 7.45
CA ASN A 93 5.39 -13.78 6.11
C ASN A 93 3.89 -13.41 6.14
N LEU A 94 3.20 -13.72 7.24
CA LEU A 94 1.83 -13.31 7.47
C LEU A 94 1.78 -11.86 7.99
N ALA A 95 1.19 -10.95 7.21
CA ALA A 95 1.08 -9.54 7.55
C ALA A 95 0.45 -9.29 8.94
N ALA A 96 -0.51 -10.12 9.37
CA ALA A 96 -1.14 -9.97 10.68
C ALA A 96 -0.13 -10.06 11.85
N ASN A 97 0.93 -10.87 11.72
CA ASN A 97 1.93 -11.05 12.77
C ASN A 97 2.81 -9.82 12.97
N TRP A 98 2.91 -8.93 11.97
CA TRP A 98 3.60 -7.64 12.13
C TRP A 98 2.93 -6.74 13.17
N ARG A 99 1.63 -6.90 13.44
CA ARG A 99 0.95 -6.12 14.48
C ARG A 99 1.43 -6.44 15.90
N ARG A 100 2.22 -7.51 16.09
CA ARG A 100 2.82 -7.88 17.37
C ARG A 100 4.00 -6.97 17.76
N PHE A 101 4.59 -6.26 16.80
CA PHE A 101 5.59 -5.25 17.10
C PHE A 101 4.94 -4.05 17.82
N PRO A 102 5.70 -3.33 18.67
CA PRO A 102 5.21 -2.14 19.36
C PRO A 102 4.62 -1.11 18.39
N ARG A 103 3.51 -0.49 18.78
CA ARG A 103 2.92 0.60 18.00
C ARG A 103 3.88 1.78 17.95
N ALA A 104 3.89 2.50 16.83
CA ALA A 104 4.80 3.62 16.63
C ALA A 104 4.14 4.74 15.82
N MET A 105 4.75 5.92 15.87
CA MET A 105 4.45 6.99 14.93
C MET A 105 5.05 6.72 13.55
N PRO A 106 4.43 7.20 12.46
CA PRO A 106 5.01 7.13 11.13
C PRO A 106 6.42 7.71 11.10
N ALA A 107 7.40 6.90 10.71
CA ALA A 107 8.79 7.29 10.57
C ALA A 107 9.50 6.35 9.58
N PRO A 108 10.64 6.77 8.98
CA PRO A 108 11.48 5.88 8.18
C PRO A 108 11.83 4.58 8.92
N GLY A 109 11.68 3.45 8.25
CA GLY A 109 11.94 2.11 8.79
C GLY A 109 10.81 1.51 9.61
N MET A 110 9.69 2.23 9.82
CA MET A 110 8.48 1.66 10.43
C MET A 110 7.73 0.81 9.42
N ALA A 111 6.99 -0.19 9.91
CA ALA A 111 6.12 -0.99 9.07
C ALA A 111 4.68 -0.47 9.15
N ALA A 112 4.04 -0.27 8.00
CA ALA A 112 2.63 0.03 7.90
C ALA A 112 1.85 -1.26 7.60
N VAL A 113 0.97 -1.65 8.51
CA VAL A 113 0.26 -2.95 8.47
C VAL A 113 -1.24 -2.75 8.35
N ARG A 114 -1.89 -3.50 7.46
CA ARG A 114 -3.35 -3.64 7.40
C ARG A 114 -3.73 -5.13 7.25
N SER A 115 -5.02 -5.42 7.14
CA SER A 115 -5.45 -6.80 6.87
C SER A 115 -4.82 -7.30 5.56
N GLY A 116 -4.08 -8.41 5.64
CA GLY A 116 -3.44 -9.07 4.50
C GLY A 116 -2.25 -8.36 3.85
N HIS A 117 -1.79 -7.21 4.37
CA HIS A 117 -0.72 -6.45 3.70
C HIS A 117 0.19 -5.70 4.66
N VAL A 118 1.48 -5.66 4.36
CA VAL A 118 2.51 -4.89 5.07
C VAL A 118 3.49 -4.28 4.09
N MET A 119 3.91 -3.05 4.37
CA MET A 119 4.91 -2.31 3.60
C MET A 119 5.82 -1.51 4.56
N ILE A 120 7.04 -1.19 4.15
CA ILE A 120 8.00 -0.46 4.97
C ILE A 120 8.05 1.01 4.53
N LEU A 121 7.97 1.92 5.50
CA LEU A 121 8.04 3.36 5.26
C LEU A 121 9.48 3.78 4.98
N GLN A 122 9.74 4.44 3.85
CA GLN A 122 11.07 4.94 3.51
C GLN A 122 11.19 6.44 3.82
N GLN A 123 10.31 7.26 3.26
CA GLN A 123 10.35 8.72 3.41
C GLN A 123 8.94 9.30 3.39
N GLN A 124 8.66 10.31 4.22
CA GLN A 124 7.39 11.04 4.13
C GLN A 124 7.40 11.92 2.89
N VAL A 125 6.34 11.84 2.10
CA VAL A 125 6.11 12.73 0.96
C VAL A 125 5.38 13.97 1.45
N ALA A 126 4.14 13.79 1.89
CA ALA A 126 3.30 14.84 2.44
C ALA A 126 2.12 14.22 3.20
N GLY A 127 1.78 14.77 4.37
CA GLY A 127 0.67 14.28 5.19
C GLY A 127 0.74 12.76 5.42
N ASN A 128 -0.31 12.04 5.02
CA ASN A 128 -0.38 10.58 5.12
C ASN A 128 0.23 9.84 3.92
N VAL A 129 0.88 10.52 2.99
CA VAL A 129 1.54 9.89 1.83
C VAL A 129 3.02 9.68 2.13
N TRP A 130 3.47 8.45 1.94
CA TRP A 130 4.83 8.02 2.19
C TRP A 130 5.37 7.28 0.99
N LEU A 131 6.64 7.52 0.65
CA LEU A 131 7.40 6.57 -0.15
C LEU A 131 7.53 5.27 0.63
N VAL A 132 7.13 4.16 0.03
CA VAL A 132 7.14 2.85 0.68
C VAL A 132 7.89 1.81 -0.14
N HIS A 133 8.54 0.89 0.56
CA HIS A 133 8.99 -0.39 0.01
C HIS A 133 7.85 -1.41 0.14
N ASP A 134 7.27 -1.80 -0.98
CA ASP A 134 6.01 -2.54 -1.04
C ASP A 134 6.16 -3.85 -1.82
N GLY A 135 6.35 -4.95 -1.09
CA GLY A 135 6.43 -6.30 -1.66
C GLY A 135 5.05 -6.86 -1.99
N ASN A 136 4.96 -7.66 -3.05
CA ASN A 136 3.70 -8.19 -3.58
C ASN A 136 2.64 -7.07 -3.77
N SER A 137 3.11 -5.94 -4.28
CA SER A 137 2.26 -4.84 -4.71
C SER A 137 1.48 -5.22 -5.97
N GLY A 138 0.78 -4.27 -6.58
CA GLY A 138 0.05 -4.50 -7.83
C GLY A 138 0.93 -5.20 -8.88
N GLY A 139 0.42 -6.27 -9.51
CA GLY A 139 1.17 -7.05 -10.49
C GLY A 139 2.18 -8.05 -9.91
N HIS A 140 2.08 -8.42 -8.62
CA HIS A 140 2.96 -9.41 -7.97
C HIS A 140 4.45 -9.07 -8.01
N VAL A 141 4.76 -7.78 -7.90
CA VAL A 141 6.13 -7.24 -7.87
C VAL A 141 6.42 -6.49 -6.58
N THR A 142 7.69 -6.24 -6.31
CA THR A 142 8.14 -5.29 -5.29
C THR A 142 8.31 -3.91 -5.92
N ARG A 143 7.69 -2.88 -5.32
CA ARG A 143 7.74 -1.50 -5.80
C ARG A 143 8.19 -0.54 -4.71
N GLU A 144 8.94 0.47 -5.11
CA GLU A 144 9.15 1.69 -4.36
C GLU A 144 8.22 2.76 -4.93
N HIS A 145 7.16 3.09 -4.20
CA HIS A 145 6.15 4.03 -4.71
C HIS A 145 5.50 4.82 -3.58
N PRO A 146 4.95 6.00 -3.86
CA PRO A 146 4.31 6.79 -2.85
C PRO A 146 2.88 6.28 -2.59
N ARG A 147 2.56 6.04 -1.31
CA ARG A 147 1.32 5.39 -0.87
C ARG A 147 0.74 6.09 0.36
N SER A 148 -0.58 6.24 0.38
CA SER A 148 -1.27 6.69 1.58
C SER A 148 -1.26 5.61 2.67
N ILE A 149 -0.80 5.98 3.87
CA ILE A 149 -0.80 5.14 5.07
C ILE A 149 -2.07 5.31 5.92
N ALA A 150 -3.03 6.11 5.46
CA ALA A 150 -4.25 6.35 6.22
C ALA A 150 -5.08 5.06 6.35
N GLY A 151 -5.33 4.64 7.59
CA GLY A 151 -5.97 3.35 7.92
C GLY A 151 -5.00 2.20 8.17
N TYR A 152 -3.68 2.44 8.09
CA TYR A 152 -2.67 1.46 8.48
C TYR A 152 -2.31 1.55 9.97
N THR A 153 -1.99 0.41 10.54
CA THR A 153 -1.39 0.24 11.85
C THR A 153 0.13 0.38 11.69
N ILE A 154 0.71 1.49 12.16
CA ILE A 154 2.16 1.68 12.18
C ILE A 154 2.81 0.99 13.38
N VAL A 155 3.85 0.21 13.12
CA VAL A 155 4.60 -0.52 14.16
C VAL A 155 6.11 -0.34 13.99
N ASN A 156 6.85 -0.48 15.09
CA ASN A 156 8.31 -0.43 15.12
C ASN A 156 8.91 -1.84 15.08
N PRO A 157 9.36 -2.33 13.91
CA PRO A 157 9.95 -3.67 13.79
C PRO A 157 11.28 -3.83 14.55
N ARG A 158 11.87 -2.73 15.03
CA ARG A 158 13.15 -2.72 15.77
C ARG A 158 12.98 -2.43 17.26
N GLY A 159 11.78 -2.05 17.71
CA GLY A 159 11.51 -1.50 19.04
C GLY A 159 11.28 -2.51 20.17
N GLY A 160 11.61 -3.78 19.94
CA GLY A 160 11.28 -4.88 20.86
C GLY A 160 10.51 -5.95 20.12
N SER A 161 11.21 -7.01 19.77
CA SER A 161 10.60 -8.20 19.18
C SER A 161 11.23 -9.42 19.79
N MET A 162 10.38 -10.35 20.21
CA MET A 162 10.77 -11.73 20.56
C MET A 162 11.56 -12.41 19.41
N PHE A 163 11.49 -11.88 18.18
CA PHE A 163 12.21 -12.38 16.99
C PHE A 163 13.51 -11.60 16.67
N GLY A 164 13.82 -10.53 17.41
CA GLY A 164 14.91 -9.59 17.14
C GLY A 164 16.21 -9.82 17.93
N ALA A 165 16.18 -10.57 19.03
CA ALA A 165 17.35 -10.82 19.88
C ALA A 165 18.51 -11.56 19.15
N ALA A 166 18.21 -12.29 18.07
CA ALA A 166 19.23 -12.94 17.24
C ALA A 166 19.92 -12.00 16.23
N ALA A 167 19.36 -10.82 15.93
CA ALA A 167 19.85 -9.93 14.87
C ALA A 167 20.80 -8.81 15.36
N GLY A 168 21.02 -8.70 16.67
CA GLY A 168 21.89 -7.68 17.27
C GLY A 168 23.38 -7.88 16.99
N ARG A 169 23.84 -9.14 16.82
CA ARG A 169 25.26 -9.48 16.70
C ARG A 169 25.88 -9.23 15.32
N THR A 170 25.09 -8.98 14.27
CA THR A 170 25.61 -8.81 12.89
C THR A 170 25.69 -7.35 12.42
N ARG A 171 25.16 -6.38 13.19
CA ARG A 171 25.15 -4.95 12.79
C ARG A 171 26.49 -4.24 12.98
N GLU A 172 27.27 -4.62 13.98
CA GLU A 172 28.56 -3.97 14.28
C GLU A 172 29.56 -4.16 13.13
N ALA A 173 29.44 -5.28 12.39
CA ALA A 173 30.31 -5.58 11.25
C ALA A 173 29.91 -4.86 9.93
N ARG A 174 28.66 -4.39 9.76
CA ARG A 174 28.17 -3.87 8.45
C ARG A 174 27.93 -2.36 8.39
N ALA A 175 27.67 -1.69 9.52
CA ALA A 175 27.50 -0.23 9.55
C ALA A 175 28.77 0.51 9.05
N SER A 176 29.95 -0.03 9.37
CA SER A 176 31.25 0.50 8.96
C SER A 176 31.50 0.47 7.44
N ARG A 177 30.81 -0.40 6.69
CA ARG A 177 30.99 -0.54 5.24
C ARG A 177 30.15 0.46 4.45
N TYR A 178 28.91 0.73 4.88
CA TYR A 178 28.02 1.69 4.21
C TYR A 178 28.44 3.14 4.45
N GLN A 179 28.92 3.48 5.65
CA GLN A 179 29.42 4.84 5.93
C GLN A 179 30.72 5.16 5.17
N ARG A 180 31.54 4.14 4.87
CA ARG A 180 32.77 4.32 4.09
C ARG A 180 32.48 4.59 2.60
N LEU A 181 31.48 3.92 2.02
CA LEU A 181 31.03 4.13 0.64
C LEU A 181 30.37 5.51 0.45
N ALA A 182 29.58 5.97 1.43
CA ALA A 182 28.96 7.30 1.37
C ALA A 182 29.97 8.46 1.53
N ARG A 183 31.17 8.20 2.07
CA ARG A 183 32.25 9.19 2.18
C ARG A 183 33.09 9.27 0.91
N THR A 184 33.24 8.16 0.17
CA THR A 184 34.01 8.12 -1.08
C THR A 184 33.27 8.74 -2.26
N THR A 185 31.94 8.73 -2.25
CA THR A 185 31.13 9.35 -3.32
C THR A 185 30.98 10.88 -3.19
N ARG A 186 31.60 11.52 -2.19
CA ARG A 186 31.49 12.98 -1.95
C ARG A 186 32.77 13.77 -2.26
N SER A 187 33.86 13.10 -2.65
CA SER A 187 35.16 13.75 -2.90
C SER A 187 35.46 14.05 -4.37
N ASP A 188 34.64 13.61 -5.31
CA ASP A 188 34.89 13.81 -6.74
C ASP A 188 33.94 14.87 -7.30
N GLY A 189 34.33 16.15 -7.20
CA GLY A 189 33.63 17.23 -7.90
C GLY A 189 33.98 18.63 -7.42
N TRP A 190 34.70 19.36 -8.27
CA TRP A 190 34.83 20.82 -8.35
C TRP A 190 35.94 21.49 -7.51
N MET A 191 37.17 21.42 -8.03
CA MET A 191 38.14 22.51 -7.91
C MET A 191 37.71 23.64 -8.86
N THR A 192 37.22 24.75 -8.31
CA THR A 192 37.18 26.04 -9.02
C THR A 192 38.31 26.92 -8.45
N THR A 193 39.33 27.14 -9.27
CA THR A 193 40.40 28.13 -9.06
C THR A 193 39.84 29.55 -9.15
N PRO A 194 40.18 30.48 -8.22
CA PRO A 194 39.96 31.91 -8.43
C PRO A 194 41.09 32.54 -9.26
N PRO A 195 40.82 33.60 -10.06
CA PRO A 195 41.84 34.32 -10.80
C PRO A 195 42.64 35.26 -9.89
N VAL A 196 43.93 35.40 -10.21
CA VAL A 196 44.88 36.32 -9.58
C VAL A 196 44.80 37.67 -10.30
N PHE A 197 44.59 38.75 -9.55
CA PHE A 197 44.96 40.13 -9.93
C PHE A 197 45.95 40.63 -8.89
#